data_AF-A0A370FB56-F1
#
_entry.id   AF-A0A370FB56-F1
#
_cell.length_a   1.000
_cell.length_b   1.000
_cell.length_c   1.000
_cell.angle_alpha   90.00
_cell.angle_beta   90.00
_cell.angle_gamma   90.00
#
_symmetry.space_group_name_H-M   'P 1'
#
loop_
_entity.id
_entity.type
_entity.pdbx_description
1 polymer ?
#
loop_
_entity_poly.entity_id
_entity_poly.type
_entity_poly.pdbx_seq_one_letter_code
_entity_poly.pdbx_strand_id
1 'polypeptide(L)'
;MKTMTTLPQFERDVQGMAGNVTLYRRGINEFYLSHGFPRIYEGLEAVRPRLEAIGMYVRCRDTLQQAEALVRQGPDHDEEAEQLLLNLGGDLRDASGTHESMRKKLRGNPNATIDDFKADPDRESDQQ
;
A
#
# COMPACT_ATOMS: atom_id res chain seq x y z
N MET A 1 -2.40 1.06 23.21
CA MET A 1 -3.13 1.77 22.13
C MET A 1 -2.84 1.06 20.82
N LYS A 2 -3.85 0.52 20.13
CA LYS A 2 -3.67 0.07 18.74
C LYS A 2 -3.61 1.34 17.89
N THR A 3 -2.47 1.60 17.27
CA THR A 3 -2.33 2.66 16.26
C THR A 3 -3.38 2.40 15.18
N MET A 4 -4.30 3.33 14.95
CA MET A 4 -5.28 3.20 13.88
C MET A 4 -4.54 3.35 12.54
N THR A 5 -4.41 2.27 11.78
CA THR A 5 -3.88 2.34 10.41
C THR A 5 -4.76 3.28 9.58
N THR A 6 -4.14 4.27 8.94
CA THR A 6 -4.83 5.21 8.04
C THR A 6 -4.75 4.71 6.60
N LEU A 7 -5.65 5.18 5.73
CA LEU A 7 -5.62 4.81 4.31
C LEU A 7 -4.29 5.19 3.63
N PRO A 8 -3.71 6.39 3.86
CA PRO A 8 -2.39 6.73 3.33
C PRO A 8 -1.26 5.84 3.86
N GLN A 9 -1.34 5.36 5.12
CA GLN A 9 -0.37 4.40 5.64
C GLN A 9 -0.52 3.05 4.94
N PHE A 10 -1.76 2.56 4.78
CA PHE A 10 -2.04 1.32 4.07
C PHE A 10 -1.56 1.36 2.61
N GLU A 11 -1.77 2.48 1.91
CA GLU A 11 -1.23 2.71 0.56
C GLU A 11 0.30 2.55 0.48
N ARG A 12 1.02 3.14 1.45
CA ARG A 12 2.48 2.99 1.54
C ARG A 12 2.89 1.55 1.82
N ASP A 13 2.16 0.87 2.69
CA ASP A 13 2.45 -0.51 3.06
C ASP A 13 2.25 -1.44 1.86
N VAL A 14 1.16 -1.29 1.09
CA VAL A 14 0.91 -2.03 -0.16
C VAL A 14 2.02 -1.79 -1.18
N GLN A 15 2.44 -0.54 -1.38
CA GLN A 15 3.55 -0.22 -2.28
C GLN A 15 4.86 -0.92 -1.87
N GLY A 16 5.12 -1.01 -0.56
CA GLY A 16 6.30 -1.67 -0.02
C GLY A 16 6.29 -3.19 -0.19
N MET A 17 5.13 -3.81 -0.44
CA MET A 17 5.02 -5.26 -0.55
C MET A 17 5.78 -5.82 -1.75
N ALA A 18 5.69 -5.18 -2.92
CA ALA A 18 6.37 -5.66 -4.12
C ALA A 18 7.89 -5.81 -3.87
N GLY A 19 8.53 -4.81 -3.27
CA GLY A 19 9.95 -4.91 -2.91
C GLY A 19 10.24 -5.99 -1.87
N ASN A 20 9.29 -6.30 -0.98
CA ASN A 20 9.47 -7.35 0.02
C ASN A 20 9.43 -8.77 -0.55
N VAL A 21 8.81 -9.00 -1.72
CA VAL A 21 8.90 -10.27 -2.43
C VAL A 21 10.37 -10.55 -2.80
N THR A 22 11.01 -9.60 -3.49
CA THR A 22 12.44 -9.65 -3.79
C THR A 22 13.31 -9.85 -2.52
N LEU A 23 13.04 -9.11 -1.44
CA LEU A 23 13.83 -9.23 -0.20
C LEU A 23 13.65 -10.58 0.49
N TYR A 24 12.45 -11.15 0.45
CA TYR A 24 12.15 -12.48 0.97
C TYR A 24 12.98 -13.54 0.23
N ARG A 25 13.02 -13.49 -1.11
CA ARG A 25 13.81 -14.44 -1.91
C ARG A 25 15.31 -14.36 -1.71
N ARG A 26 15.81 -13.17 -1.38
CA ARG A 26 17.22 -12.98 -1.04
C ARG A 26 17.56 -13.43 0.38
N GLY A 27 16.61 -13.95 1.15
CA GLY A 27 16.79 -14.29 2.55
C GLY A 27 17.00 -13.08 3.46
N ILE A 28 16.69 -11.86 2.97
CA ILE A 28 16.85 -10.62 3.76
C ILE A 28 15.61 -10.40 4.64
N ASN A 29 14.42 -10.73 4.13
CA ASN A 29 13.18 -10.65 4.87
C ASN A 29 12.52 -12.04 5.00
N GLU A 30 13.15 -12.93 5.76
CA GLU A 30 12.70 -14.32 5.95
C GLU A 30 11.29 -14.43 6.56
N PHE A 31 10.84 -13.38 7.27
CA PHE A 31 9.55 -13.32 7.95
C PHE A 31 8.42 -12.78 7.07
N TYR A 32 8.68 -12.48 5.80
CA TYR A 32 7.68 -11.83 4.94
C TYR A 32 6.38 -12.64 4.81
N LEU A 33 6.48 -13.95 4.56
CA LEU A 33 5.30 -14.81 4.47
C LEU A 33 4.60 -15.04 5.82
N SER A 34 5.35 -15.07 6.92
CA SER A 34 4.81 -15.39 8.25
C SER A 34 4.31 -14.18 9.03
N HIS A 35 4.79 -12.98 8.72
CA HIS A 35 4.47 -11.75 9.44
C HIS A 35 4.10 -10.59 8.50
N GLY A 36 4.72 -10.50 7.33
CA GLY A 36 4.44 -9.45 6.34
C GLY A 36 3.01 -9.51 5.80
N PHE A 37 2.61 -10.66 5.25
CA PHE A 37 1.23 -10.87 4.77
C PHE A 37 0.18 -10.76 5.89
N PRO A 38 0.35 -11.40 7.07
CA PRO A 38 -0.57 -11.18 8.18
C PRO A 38 -0.72 -9.70 8.57
N ARG A 39 0.38 -8.95 8.63
CA ARG A 39 0.34 -7.52 8.94
C ARG A 39 -0.42 -6.71 7.89
N ILE A 40 -0.27 -7.00 6.59
CA ILE A 40 -1.04 -6.26 5.58
C ILE A 40 -2.53 -6.58 5.68
N TYR A 41 -2.93 -7.81 6.02
CA TYR A 41 -4.34 -8.14 6.22
C TYR A 41 -4.93 -7.43 7.44
N GLU A 42 -4.17 -7.29 8.53
CA GLU A 42 -4.58 -6.45 9.66
C GLU A 42 -4.80 -4.99 9.23
N GLY A 43 -3.89 -4.46 8.39
CA GLY A 43 -4.02 -3.12 7.81
C GLY A 43 -5.27 -2.99 6.94
N LEU A 44 -5.51 -3.95 6.04
CA LEU A 44 -6.67 -4.02 5.16
C LEU A 44 -7.98 -3.93 5.95
N GLU A 45 -8.10 -4.72 7.02
CA GLU A 45 -9.29 -4.73 7.87
C GLU A 45 -9.42 -3.44 8.69
N ALA A 46 -8.31 -2.89 9.18
CA ALA A 46 -8.32 -1.62 9.91
C ALA A 46 -8.80 -0.43 9.06
N VAL A 47 -8.56 -0.45 7.74
CA VAL A 47 -9.02 0.59 6.81
C VAL A 47 -10.26 0.21 6.01
N ARG A 48 -10.90 -0.95 6.28
CA ARG A 48 -12.03 -1.47 5.48
C ARG A 48 -13.09 -0.41 5.17
N PRO A 49 -13.65 0.36 6.13
CA PRO A 49 -14.71 1.33 5.81
C PRO A 49 -14.28 2.39 4.80
N ARG A 50 -13.00 2.80 4.83
CA ARG A 50 -12.45 3.78 3.89
C ARG A 50 -12.26 3.18 2.50
N LEU A 51 -11.82 1.92 2.44
CA LEU A 51 -11.68 1.19 1.18
C LEU A 51 -13.04 0.89 0.54
N GLU A 52 -14.06 0.57 1.34
CA GLU A 52 -15.43 0.38 0.84
C GLU A 52 -15.99 1.68 0.27
N ALA A 53 -15.75 2.82 0.93
CA ALA A 53 -16.19 4.12 0.45
C ALA A 53 -15.61 4.50 -0.93
N ILE A 54 -14.42 4.02 -1.27
CA ILE A 54 -13.78 4.22 -2.58
C ILE A 54 -13.90 2.99 -3.50
N GLY A 55 -14.68 1.97 -3.12
CA GLY A 55 -14.92 0.77 -3.92
C GLY A 55 -13.72 -0.19 -4.08
N MET A 56 -12.69 -0.07 -3.25
CA MET A 56 -11.43 -0.80 -3.39
C MET A 56 -11.29 -2.02 -2.48
N TYR A 57 -12.14 -2.20 -1.47
CA TYR A 57 -11.94 -3.24 -0.45
C TYR A 57 -11.81 -4.65 -1.03
N VAL A 58 -12.75 -5.06 -1.90
CA VAL A 58 -12.74 -6.39 -2.53
C VAL A 58 -11.51 -6.60 -3.40
N ARG A 59 -11.15 -5.61 -4.22
CA ARG A 59 -9.96 -5.65 -5.08
C ARG A 59 -8.68 -5.78 -4.25
N CYS A 60 -8.55 -5.00 -3.19
CA CYS A 60 -7.40 -5.12 -2.27
C CYS A 60 -7.32 -6.52 -1.67
N ARG A 61 -8.43 -7.05 -1.13
CA ARG A 61 -8.47 -8.37 -0.51
C ARG A 61 -8.04 -9.45 -1.51
N ASP A 62 -8.67 -9.50 -2.67
CA ASP A 62 -8.50 -10.58 -3.64
C ASP A 62 -7.09 -10.54 -4.25
N THR A 63 -6.58 -9.36 -4.60
CA THR A 63 -5.21 -9.21 -5.12
C THR A 63 -4.16 -9.59 -4.07
N LEU A 64 -4.34 -9.22 -2.80
CA LEU A 64 -3.42 -9.61 -1.73
C LEU A 64 -3.38 -11.12 -1.53
N GLN A 65 -4.55 -11.78 -1.56
CA GLN A 65 -4.64 -13.24 -1.47
C GLN A 65 -3.97 -13.94 -2.66
N GLN A 66 -4.17 -13.42 -3.87
CA GLN A 66 -3.55 -13.97 -5.07
C GLN A 66 -2.02 -13.79 -5.03
N ALA A 67 -1.54 -12.60 -4.66
CA ALA A 67 -0.11 -12.33 -4.53
C ALA A 67 0.53 -13.25 -3.49
N GLU A 68 -0.10 -13.45 -2.32
CA GLU A 68 0.40 -14.39 -1.31
C GLU A 68 0.50 -15.82 -1.86
N ALA A 69 -0.54 -16.27 -2.56
CA ALA A 69 -0.57 -17.61 -3.13
C ALA A 69 0.55 -17.81 -4.16
N LEU A 70 0.85 -16.81 -4.99
CA LEU A 70 1.94 -16.85 -5.97
C LEU A 70 3.31 -16.89 -5.29
N VAL A 71 3.56 -16.03 -4.30
CA VAL A 71 4.84 -16.06 -3.55
C VAL A 71 5.03 -17.40 -2.83
N ARG A 72 3.95 -18.04 -2.36
CA ARG A 72 4.02 -19.38 -1.76
C ARG A 72 4.30 -20.49 -2.77
N GLN A 73 3.92 -20.34 -4.03
CA GLN A 73 4.16 -21.36 -5.07
C GLN A 73 5.65 -21.46 -5.42
N GLY A 74 6.38 -20.36 -5.43
CA GLY A 74 7.82 -20.37 -5.66
C GLY A 74 8.33 -19.20 -6.49
N PRO A 75 9.64 -19.14 -6.71
CA PRO A 75 10.29 -17.99 -7.34
C PRO A 75 9.85 -17.72 -8.77
N ASP A 76 9.40 -18.75 -9.49
CA ASP A 76 8.89 -18.62 -10.87
C ASP A 76 7.63 -17.74 -10.97
N HIS A 77 6.97 -17.46 -9.83
CA HIS A 77 5.74 -16.66 -9.76
C HIS A 77 5.95 -15.27 -9.12
N ASP A 78 7.18 -14.93 -8.74
CA ASP A 78 7.43 -13.68 -8.02
C ASP A 78 7.19 -12.44 -8.88
N GLU A 79 7.57 -12.48 -10.16
CA GLU A 79 7.34 -11.36 -11.08
C GLU A 79 5.84 -11.06 -11.22
N GLU A 80 5.01 -12.11 -11.31
CA GLU A 80 3.56 -11.98 -11.36
C GLU A 80 3.01 -11.39 -10.04
N ALA A 81 3.49 -11.88 -8.89
CA ALA A 81 3.09 -11.37 -7.59
C ALA A 81 3.48 -9.88 -7.41
N GLU A 82 4.71 -9.51 -7.77
CA GLU A 82 5.20 -8.13 -7.72
C GLU A 82 4.36 -7.22 -8.62
N GLN A 83 4.07 -7.65 -9.85
CA GLN A 83 3.26 -6.86 -10.78
C GLN A 83 1.83 -6.66 -10.26
N LEU A 84 1.22 -7.68 -9.67
CA LEU A 84 -0.10 -7.56 -9.03
C LEU A 84 -0.10 -6.53 -7.91
N LEU A 85 0.92 -6.55 -7.04
CA LEU A 85 1.06 -5.62 -5.92
C LEU A 85 1.33 -4.18 -6.41
N LEU A 86 2.14 -4.02 -7.45
CA LEU A 86 2.40 -2.71 -8.06
C LEU A 86 1.14 -2.12 -8.70
N ASN A 87 0.40 -2.93 -9.46
CA ASN A 87 -0.87 -2.51 -10.06
C ASN A 87 -1.88 -2.11 -8.99
N LEU A 88 -2.02 -2.93 -7.94
CA LEU A 88 -2.90 -2.61 -6.81
C LEU A 88 -2.53 -1.28 -6.16
N GLY A 89 -1.23 -1.02 -5.95
CA GLY A 89 -0.75 0.24 -5.39
C GLY A 89 -1.10 1.44 -6.28
N GLY A 90 -1.00 1.30 -7.61
CA GLY A 90 -1.43 2.30 -8.57
C GLY A 90 -2.93 2.56 -8.52
N ASP A 91 -3.74 1.51 -8.63
CA ASP A 91 -5.20 1.59 -8.59
C ASP A 91 -5.69 2.26 -7.31
N LEU A 92 -5.08 1.91 -6.17
CA LEU A 92 -5.46 2.45 -4.87
C LEU A 92 -5.18 3.97 -4.78
N ARG A 93 -4.05 4.43 -5.32
CA ARG A 93 -3.70 5.86 -5.36
C ARG A 93 -4.56 6.66 -6.33
N ASP A 94 -5.02 6.04 -7.42
CA ASP A 94 -5.99 6.65 -8.32
C ASP A 94 -7.34 6.78 -7.61
N ALA A 95 -7.83 5.70 -6.99
CA ALA A 95 -9.12 5.67 -6.32
C ALA A 95 -9.19 6.58 -5.08
N SER A 96 -8.10 6.72 -4.32
CA SER A 96 -8.05 7.60 -3.15
C SER A 96 -7.82 9.07 -3.48
N GLY A 97 -7.49 9.40 -4.72
CA GLY A 97 -7.16 10.75 -5.16
C GLY A 97 -5.73 11.20 -4.80
N THR A 98 -4.88 10.31 -4.27
CA THR A 98 -3.47 10.61 -3.97
C THR A 98 -2.74 11.09 -5.24
N HIS A 99 -2.92 10.43 -6.38
CA HIS A 99 -2.30 10.86 -7.64
C HIS A 99 -2.78 12.23 -8.11
N GLU A 100 -4.08 12.50 -8.02
CA GLU A 100 -4.64 13.79 -8.41
C GLU A 100 -4.08 14.91 -7.53
N SER A 101 -4.03 14.69 -6.21
CA SER A 101 -3.47 15.63 -5.23
C SER A 101 -2.00 15.94 -5.53
N MET A 102 -1.19 14.91 -5.79
CA MET A 102 0.22 15.08 -6.18
C MET A 102 0.36 15.87 -7.48
N ARG A 103 -0.46 15.54 -8.50
CA ARG A 103 -0.43 16.23 -9.79
C ARG A 103 -0.81 17.70 -9.65
N LYS A 104 -1.80 18.02 -8.81
CA LYS A 104 -2.22 19.39 -8.52
C LYS A 104 -1.10 20.17 -7.83
N LYS A 105 -0.41 19.58 -6.85
CA LYS A 105 0.76 20.20 -6.18
C LYS A 105 1.88 20.52 -7.16
N LEU A 106 2.27 19.56 -8.02
CA LEU A 106 3.34 19.75 -9.01
C LEU A 106 2.99 20.80 -10.07
N ARG A 107 1.71 20.87 -10.50
CA ARG A 107 1.26 21.93 -11.42
C ARG A 107 1.27 23.32 -10.78
N GLY A 108 0.90 23.41 -9.50
CA GLY A 108 0.88 24.67 -8.75
C GLY A 108 2.27 25.15 -8.33
N ASN A 109 3.22 24.23 -8.17
CA ASN A 109 4.62 24.53 -7.87
C ASN A 109 5.54 23.57 -8.65
N PRO A 110 6.00 23.96 -9.85
CA PRO A 110 6.92 23.16 -10.66
C PRO A 110 8.28 22.90 -9.98
N ASN A 111 8.62 23.70 -8.97
CA ASN A 111 9.84 23.56 -8.17
C ASN A 111 9.59 22.81 -6.85
N ALA A 112 8.44 22.14 -6.71
CA ALA A 112 8.14 21.35 -5.51
C ALA A 112 9.24 20.31 -5.29
N THR A 113 9.73 20.26 -4.07
CA THR A 113 10.75 19.34 -3.57
C THR A 113 10.09 18.19 -2.81
N ILE A 114 10.86 17.16 -2.45
CA ILE A 114 10.35 16.04 -1.64
C ILE A 114 9.72 16.52 -0.32
N ASP A 115 10.20 17.64 0.25
CA ASP A 115 9.69 18.19 1.49
C ASP A 115 8.23 18.67 1.37
N ASP A 116 7.80 19.13 0.18
CA ASP A 116 6.43 19.58 -0.09
C ASP A 116 5.39 18.44 -0.12
N PHE A 117 5.86 17.19 -0.13
CA PHE A 117 5.04 15.98 -0.16
C PHE A 117 5.06 15.19 1.15
N LYS A 118 5.86 15.60 2.14
CA LYS A 118 5.84 14.97 3.47
C LYS A 118 4.47 15.17 4.10
N ALA A 119 3.93 14.10 4.69
CA ALA A 119 2.74 14.20 5.54
C ALA A 119 3.13 15.06 6.74
N ASP A 120 2.35 16.10 7.01
CA ASP A 120 2.51 16.93 8.20
C ASP A 120 2.08 16.09 9.42
N PRO A 121 3.02 15.69 10.29
CA PRO A 121 2.73 14.77 11.39
C PRO A 121 1.73 15.35 12.41
N ASP A 122 1.52 16.68 12.41
CA ASP A 122 0.68 17.38 13.39
C ASP A 122 -0.73 17.71 12.87
N ARG A 123 -1.05 17.37 11.62
CA ARG A 123 -2.31 17.78 10.97
C ARG A 123 -3.51 16.84 11.16
N GLU A 124 -3.38 15.75 11.92
CA GLU A 124 -4.49 14.83 12.23
C GLU A 124 -5.41 15.32 13.37
N SER A 125 -5.23 16.56 13.88
CA SER A 125 -6.02 17.08 15.01
C SER A 125 -7.26 17.90 14.63
N ASP A 126 -7.43 18.30 13.37
CA ASP A 126 -8.48 19.26 12.99
C ASP A 126 -9.49 18.67 12.01
N GLN A 127 -10.29 17.70 12.46
CA GLN A 127 -11.65 17.52 11.94
C GLN A 127 -12.60 17.24 13.12
N GLN A 128 -13.27 18.32 13.53
CA GLN A 128 -14.44 18.35 14.42
C GLN A 128 -15.63 17.60 13.82
#